data_AF-A0A1Y1MIN7-F1
#
_entry.id   AF-A0A1Y1MIN7-F1
#
_cell.length_a   1.000
_cell.length_b   1.000
_cell.length_c   1.000
_cell.angle_alpha   90.00
_cell.angle_beta   90.00
_cell.angle_gamma   90.00
#
_symmetry.space_group_name_H-M   'P 1'
#
loop_
_entity.id
_entity.type
_entity.pdbx_description
1 polymer ?
#
loop_
_entity_poly.entity_id
_entity_poly.type
_entity_poly.pdbx_seq_one_letter_code
_entity_poly.pdbx_strand_id
1 'polypeptide(L)'
;MEKMHNAHYFSLSSQGNIYTVTILRLANNTNKLLVASLRREIIYFEYLQGPTGILIPSTKEVSFTYLPKGAEIISMDAFNKSETANDFVIGITIIKVSTILASCGVYIMLSGPHLTGAISI
;
A
#
# COMPACT_ATOMS: atom_id res chain seq x y z
N MET A 1 -23.16 6.03 -21.40
CA MET A 1 -22.37 4.83 -21.07
C MET A 1 -20.92 5.21 -21.23
N GLU A 2 -20.20 5.47 -20.13
CA GLU A 2 -18.78 5.84 -20.20
C GLU A 2 -17.97 4.64 -20.73
N LYS A 3 -17.20 4.87 -21.80
CA LYS A 3 -16.31 3.86 -22.36
C LYS A 3 -15.04 3.83 -21.51
N MET A 4 -14.64 2.64 -21.05
CA MET A 4 -13.33 2.46 -20.41
C MET A 4 -12.25 2.65 -21.47
N HIS A 5 -11.49 3.74 -21.38
CA HIS A 5 -10.50 4.11 -22.41
C HIS A 5 -9.13 3.45 -22.20
N ASN A 6 -8.73 3.21 -20.95
CA ASN A 6 -7.42 2.65 -20.61
C ASN A 6 -7.55 1.59 -19.51
N ALA A 7 -6.88 0.45 -19.70
CA ALA A 7 -6.70 -0.59 -18.70
C ALA A 7 -5.21 -0.92 -18.59
N HIS A 8 -4.70 -0.96 -17.36
CA HIS A 8 -3.32 -1.30 -17.08
C HIS A 8 -3.30 -2.49 -16.12
N TYR A 9 -2.44 -3.45 -16.41
CA TYR A 9 -2.21 -4.61 -15.55
C TYR A 9 -0.72 -4.69 -15.19
N PHE A 10 -0.43 -5.27 -14.05
CA PHE A 10 0.92 -5.60 -13.63
C PHE A 10 0.90 -7.00 -13.01
N SER A 11 1.99 -7.73 -13.19
CA SER A 11 2.13 -9.06 -12.61
C SER A 11 2.57 -8.93 -11.16
N LEU A 12 1.93 -9.71 -10.29
CA LEU A 12 2.43 -9.94 -8.93
C LEU A 12 3.49 -11.03 -8.98
N SER A 13 4.52 -10.92 -8.14
CA SER A 13 5.61 -11.91 -8.01
C SER A 13 5.14 -13.23 -7.38
N SER A 14 3.94 -13.25 -6.80
CA SER A 14 3.28 -14.47 -6.37
C SER A 14 1.86 -14.56 -6.93
N GLN A 15 1.40 -15.78 -7.21
CA GLN A 15 -0.01 -16.10 -7.46
C GLN A 15 -0.79 -16.01 -6.13
N GLY A 16 -0.76 -14.83 -5.51
CA GLY A 16 -1.48 -14.49 -4.30
C GLY A 16 -2.66 -13.59 -4.66
N ASN A 17 -3.82 -13.82 -4.04
CA ASN A 17 -4.95 -12.92 -4.16
C ASN A 17 -4.56 -11.54 -3.60
N ILE A 18 -4.96 -10.46 -4.28
CA ILE A 18 -4.95 -9.11 -3.70
C ILE A 18 -5.89 -9.16 -2.49
N TYR A 19 -5.37 -8.83 -1.31
CA TYR A 19 -6.14 -8.92 -0.08
C TYR A 19 -6.80 -7.60 0.28
N THR A 20 -6.11 -6.49 0.02
CA THR A 20 -6.60 -5.17 0.38
C THR A 20 -5.97 -4.09 -0.50
N VAL A 21 -6.74 -3.03 -0.69
CA VAL A 21 -6.37 -1.86 -1.48
C VAL A 21 -6.80 -0.61 -0.72
N THR A 22 -5.94 0.41 -0.70
CA THR A 22 -6.30 1.74 -0.18
C THR A 22 -5.79 2.84 -1.11
N ILE A 23 -6.46 3.98 -1.10
CA ILE A 23 -6.14 5.14 -1.94
C ILE A 23 -5.38 6.16 -1.10
N LEU A 24 -4.15 6.46 -1.50
CA LEU A 24 -3.37 7.56 -0.94
C LEU A 24 -3.69 8.84 -1.71
N ARG A 25 -4.35 9.78 -1.05
CA ARG A 25 -4.63 11.12 -1.59
C ARG A 25 -3.44 12.04 -1.34
N LEU A 26 -2.76 12.45 -2.41
CA LEU A 26 -1.60 13.33 -2.33
C LEU A 26 -2.05 14.78 -2.13
N ALA A 27 -1.16 15.62 -1.58
CA ALA A 27 -1.40 17.05 -1.39
C ALA A 27 -1.67 17.81 -2.70
N ASN A 28 -1.22 17.28 -3.84
CA ASN A 28 -1.49 17.84 -5.17
C ASN A 28 -2.82 17.36 -5.78
N ASN A 29 -3.73 16.77 -4.97
CA ASN A 29 -5.01 16.20 -5.40
C ASN A 29 -4.91 15.03 -6.40
N THR A 30 -3.74 14.42 -6.55
CA THR A 30 -3.58 13.17 -7.29
C THR A 30 -3.69 11.97 -6.35
N ASN A 31 -3.94 10.79 -6.90
CA ASN A 31 -4.10 9.57 -6.13
C ASN A 31 -3.00 8.57 -6.48
N LYS A 32 -2.50 7.89 -5.45
CA LYS A 32 -1.78 6.62 -5.59
C LYS A 32 -2.64 5.50 -5.03
N LEU A 33 -2.49 4.31 -5.60
CA LEU A 33 -3.14 3.12 -5.09
C LEU A 33 -2.10 2.30 -4.33
N LEU A 34 -2.38 1.93 -3.09
CA LEU A 34 -1.54 1.03 -2.33
C LEU A 34 -2.23 -0.34 -2.25
N VAL A 35 -1.53 -1.38 -2.65
CA VAL A 35 -2.04 -2.74 -2.78
C VAL A 35 -1.20 -3.65 -1.91
N ALA A 36 -1.83 -4.47 -1.08
CA ALA A 36 -1.14 -5.55 -0.36
C ALA A 36 -1.56 -6.90 -0.92
N SER A 37 -0.57 -7.73 -1.28
CA SER A 37 -0.77 -9.11 -1.69
C SER A 37 -0.44 -10.07 -0.54
N LEU A 38 -0.84 -11.34 -0.71
CA LEU A 38 -0.33 -12.42 0.13
C LEU A 38 1.21 -12.46 0.05
N ARG A 39 1.86 -12.88 1.15
CA ARG A 39 3.33 -12.91 1.32
C ARG A 39 4.02 -11.56 1.53
N ARG A 40 3.27 -10.53 1.96
CA ARG A 40 3.79 -9.25 2.49
C ARG A 40 4.34 -8.29 1.43
N GLU A 41 4.05 -8.53 0.16
CA GLU A 41 4.41 -7.56 -0.87
C GLU A 41 3.39 -6.43 -0.80
N ILE A 42 3.87 -5.23 -0.53
CA ILE A 42 3.07 -4.02 -0.63
C ILE A 42 3.60 -3.25 -1.82
N ILE A 43 2.72 -2.93 -2.76
CA ILE A 43 3.05 -2.27 -4.00
C ILE A 43 2.18 -1.02 -4.08
N TYR A 44 2.75 0.11 -4.48
CA TYR A 44 1.94 1.23 -4.92
C TYR A 44 1.95 1.38 -6.43
N PHE A 45 0.82 1.85 -6.94
CA PHE A 45 0.59 2.22 -8.32
C PHE A 45 0.39 3.73 -8.42
N GLU A 46 1.05 4.34 -9.39
CA GLU A 46 0.93 5.77 -9.71
C GLU A 46 0.89 5.98 -11.22
N TYR A 47 0.27 7.07 -11.67
CA TYR A 47 0.45 7.57 -13.03
C TYR A 47 1.44 8.73 -13.00
N LEU A 48 2.56 8.56 -13.70
CA LEU A 48 3.53 9.61 -13.92
C LEU A 48 3.14 10.41 -15.15
N GLN A 49 3.36 11.72 -15.12
CA GLN A 49 3.18 12.55 -16.31
C GLN A 49 4.44 12.45 -17.18
N GLY A 50 4.30 11.85 -18.37
CA GLY A 50 5.38 11.76 -19.33
C GLY A 50 5.70 13.11 -20.01
N PRO A 51 6.83 13.20 -20.74
CA PRO A 51 7.26 14.44 -21.39
C PRO A 51 6.25 15.05 -22.38
N THR A 52 5.38 14.21 -22.95
CA THR A 52 4.34 14.60 -23.92
C THR A 52 2.97 14.82 -23.27
N GLY A 53 2.87 14.79 -21.94
CA GLY A 53 1.61 14.86 -21.20
C GLY A 53 0.86 13.53 -21.13
N ILE A 54 1.38 12.47 -21.76
CA ILE A 54 0.82 11.12 -21.67
C ILE A 54 1.07 10.55 -20.26
N LEU A 55 0.02 9.99 -19.64
CA LEU A 55 0.14 9.31 -18.36
C LEU A 55 0.84 7.96 -18.55
N ILE A 56 1.90 7.73 -17.78
CA ILE A 56 2.69 6.50 -17.79
C ILE A 56 2.41 5.77 -16.46
N PRO A 57 1.80 4.58 -16.48
CA PRO A 57 1.61 3.78 -15.28
C PRO A 57 2.98 3.38 -14.70
N SER A 58 3.11 3.42 -13.38
CA SER A 58 4.30 2.96 -12.66
C SER A 58 3.88 2.18 -11.43
N THR A 59 4.57 1.07 -11.17
CA THR A 59 4.42 0.26 -9.97
C THR A 59 5.74 0.18 -9.24
N LYS A 60 5.69 0.31 -7.91
CA LYS A 60 6.87 0.24 -7.04
C LYS A 60 6.53 -0.51 -5.76
N GLU A 61 7.45 -1.39 -5.36
CA GLU A 61 7.34 -2.12 -4.10
C GLU A 61 7.75 -1.23 -2.92
N VAL A 62 7.04 -1.38 -1.80
CA VAL A 62 7.30 -0.72 -0.53
C VAL A 62 7.77 -1.78 0.46
N SER A 63 8.96 -1.60 1.00
CA SER A 63 9.49 -2.49 2.01
C SER A 63 8.90 -2.19 3.39
N PHE A 64 8.21 -3.18 3.98
CA PHE A 64 7.75 -3.14 5.36
C PHE A 64 8.71 -3.93 6.24
N THR A 65 9.55 -3.23 7.00
CA THR A 65 10.68 -3.84 7.74
C THR A 65 10.30 -4.47 9.08
N TYR A 66 9.09 -4.23 9.60
CA TYR A 66 8.70 -4.62 10.96
C TYR A 66 7.61 -5.69 11.04
N LEU A 67 7.29 -6.36 9.92
CA LEU A 67 6.30 -7.44 9.91
C LEU A 67 6.83 -8.72 10.58
N PRO A 68 6.28 -9.16 11.73
CA PRO A 68 6.76 -10.34 12.44
C PRO A 68 6.76 -11.57 11.54
N LYS A 69 7.80 -12.41 11.57
CA LYS A 69 7.85 -13.66 10.78
C LYS A 69 6.60 -14.52 11.00
N GLY A 70 6.03 -15.03 9.91
CA GLY A 70 4.79 -15.82 9.90
C GLY A 70 3.48 -15.03 9.97
N ALA A 71 3.51 -13.70 10.11
CA ALA A 71 2.34 -12.85 9.97
C ALA A 71 1.95 -12.56 8.51
N GLU A 72 0.65 -12.37 8.29
CA GLU A 72 0.00 -12.02 7.03
C GLU A 72 -0.82 -10.74 7.20
N ILE A 73 -0.86 -9.91 6.17
CA ILE A 73 -1.65 -8.66 6.16
C ILE A 73 -3.08 -9.01 5.73
N ILE A 74 -4.06 -8.60 6.54
CA ILE A 74 -5.48 -8.89 6.30
C ILE A 74 -6.32 -7.63 6.08
N SER A 75 -5.80 -6.46 6.44
CA SER A 75 -6.44 -5.17 6.15
C SER A 75 -5.41 -4.05 6.13
N MET A 76 -5.70 -2.99 5.39
CA MET A 76 -4.87 -1.81 5.29
C MET A 76 -5.76 -0.58 5.10
N ASP A 77 -5.44 0.49 5.81
CA ASP A 77 -6.04 1.80 5.61
C ASP A 77 -4.97 2.89 5.70
N ALA A 78 -5.21 4.03 5.06
CA ALA A 78 -4.24 5.10 5.02
C ALA A 78 -4.87 6.47 4.82
N PHE A 79 -4.24 7.49 5.41
CA PHE A 79 -4.61 8.89 5.19
C PHE A 79 -3.38 9.79 5.15
N ASN A 80 -3.50 10.94 4.49
CA ASN A 80 -2.49 11.98 4.54
C ASN A 80 -2.75 12.87 5.76
N LYS A 81 -1.77 13.00 6.65
CA LYS A 81 -1.86 13.89 7.82
C LYS A 81 -1.49 15.34 7.50
N SER A 82 -1.05 15.63 6.29
CA SER A 82 -0.72 16.98 5.82
C SER A 82 -1.60 17.39 4.63
N GLU A 83 -2.03 18.64 4.63
CA GLU A 83 -2.74 19.23 3.48
C GLU A 83 -1.79 19.74 2.40
N THR A 84 -0.54 20.06 2.78
CA THR A 84 0.43 20.73 1.91
C THR A 84 1.60 19.83 1.52
N ALA A 85 1.78 18.69 2.20
CA ALA A 85 2.84 17.73 1.95
C ALA A 85 2.28 16.31 1.82
N ASN A 86 3.11 15.41 1.31
CA ASN A 86 2.80 13.98 1.25
C ASN A 86 3.35 13.28 2.50
N ASP A 87 2.56 13.31 3.58
CA ASP A 87 2.92 12.75 4.89
C ASP A 87 1.81 11.76 5.29
N PHE A 88 2.05 10.45 5.12
CA PHE A 88 0.98 9.46 5.27
C PHE A 88 1.09 8.67 6.56
N VAL A 89 -0.08 8.40 7.14
CA VAL A 89 -0.27 7.36 8.15
C VAL A 89 -0.88 6.16 7.45
N ILE A 90 -0.26 4.99 7.59
CA ILE A 90 -0.72 3.73 7.00
C ILE A 90 -0.90 2.73 8.13
N GLY A 91 -2.15 2.41 8.45
CA GLY A 91 -2.48 1.33 9.38
C GLY A 91 -2.60 0.01 8.64
N ILE A 92 -1.93 -1.02 9.14
CA ILE A 92 -2.11 -2.40 8.66
C ILE A 92 -2.57 -3.29 9.81
N THR A 93 -3.53 -4.16 9.51
CA THR A 93 -3.92 -5.24 10.41
C THR A 93 -3.26 -6.52 9.93
N ILE A 94 -2.63 -7.24 10.86
CA ILE A 94 -1.99 -8.51 10.55
C ILE A 94 -2.56 -9.64 11.40
N ILE A 95 -2.60 -10.82 10.82
CA ILE A 95 -2.86 -12.07 11.54
C ILE A 95 -1.56 -12.86 11.60
N LYS A 96 -1.25 -13.39 12.78
CA LYS A 96 -0.19 -14.39 12.94
C LYS A 96 -0.85 -15.67 13.44
N VAL A 97 -0.94 -16.64 12.54
CA VAL A 97 -1.44 -17.98 12.88
C VAL A 97 -0.29 -18.73 13.55
N SER A 98 -0.40 -18.98 14.85
CA SER A 98 0.43 -19.96 15.54
C SER A 98 -0.34 -21.27 15.68
N THR A 99 0.36 -22.39 15.80
CA THR A 99 -0.20 -23.75 15.89
C THR A 99 -1.14 -23.98 17.07
N ILE A 100 -1.23 -23.03 18.01
CA ILE A 100 -1.95 -23.20 19.29
C ILE A 100 -2.98 -22.07 19.50
N LEU A 101 -2.70 -20.85 19.05
CA LEU A 101 -3.61 -19.69 19.14
C LEU A 101 -3.43 -18.76 17.93
N ALA A 102 -4.53 -18.30 17.33
CA ALA A 102 -4.47 -17.18 16.39
C ALA A 102 -4.28 -15.87 17.18
N SER A 103 -3.24 -15.11 16.88
CA SER A 103 -3.04 -13.77 17.42
C SER A 103 -3.23 -12.73 16.32
N CYS A 104 -4.08 -11.74 16.57
CA CYS A 104 -4.26 -10.57 15.70
C CYS A 104 -3.54 -9.37 16.32
N GLY A 105 -2.86 -8.57 15.50
CA GLY A 105 -2.19 -7.34 15.93
C GLY A 105 -2.42 -6.22 14.92
N VAL A 106 -2.41 -4.99 15.39
CA VAL A 106 -2.52 -3.79 14.55
C VAL A 106 -1.19 -3.06 14.58
N TYR A 107 -0.67 -2.72 13.41
CA TYR A 107 0.57 -1.97 13.26
C TYR A 107 0.27 -0.66 12.55
N ILE A 108 0.73 0.46 13.10
CA ILE A 108 0.65 1.76 12.45
C ILE A 108 2.03 2.12 11.90
N MET A 109 2.12 2.25 10.58
CA MET A 109 3.27 2.82 9.93
C MET A 109 3.06 4.33 9.80
N LEU A 110 4.03 5.11 10.27
CA LEU A 110 4.08 6.55 10.04
C LEU A 110 5.14 6.79 8.97
N SER A 111 4.71 7.30 7.81
CA SER A 111 5.63 7.67 6.74
C SER A 111 5.97 9.16 6.85
N GLY A 112 7.25 9.46 7.06
CA GLY A 112 7.80 10.79 6.79
C GLY A 112 8.29 10.89 5.33
N PRO A 113 9.02 11.96 4.95
CA PRO A 113 9.61 12.10 3.60
C PRO A 113 10.52 10.93 3.19
N HIS A 114 10.96 10.13 4.17
CA HIS A 114 11.45 8.77 3.98
C HIS A 114 10.62 7.83 4.89
N LEU A 115 10.15 6.70 4.35
CA LEU A 115 9.39 5.67 5.07
C LEU A 115 10.28 4.97 6.11
N THR A 116 10.39 5.47 7.35
CA THR A 116 11.37 4.93 8.34
C THR A 116 10.82 4.54 9.71
N GLY A 117 9.50 4.60 9.99
CA GLY A 117 8.96 4.27 11.31
C GLY A 117 7.71 3.37 11.30
N ALA A 118 7.79 2.23 11.99
CA ALA A 118 6.63 1.42 12.38
C ALA A 118 6.41 1.55 13.89
N ILE A 119 5.18 1.80 14.31
CA ILE A 119 4.74 1.74 15.70
C ILE A 119 3.77 0.56 15.82
N SER A 120 4.12 -0.42 16.64
CA SER A 120 3.17 -1.47 17.07
C SER A 120 2.31 -0.89 18.18
N ILE A 121 1.00 -1.08 18.11
CA ILE A 121 0.05 -0.70 19.19
C ILE A 121 -0.51 -1.97 19.81
#